data_AF-A0A7M3W9X0-F1
#
_entry.id   AF-A0A7M3W9X0-F1
#
_cell.length_a   1.000
_cell.length_b   1.000
_cell.length_c   1.000
_cell.angle_alpha   90.00
_cell.angle_beta   90.00
_cell.angle_gamma   90.00
#
_symmetry.space_group_name_H-M   'P 1'
#
loop_
_entity.id
_entity.type
_entity.pdbx_description
1 polymer ?
#
loop_
_entity_poly.entity_id
_entity_poly.type
_entity_poly.pdbx_seq_one_letter_code
_entity_poly.pdbx_strand_id
1 'polypeptide(L)'
;MDNLPKTWDDWIENFKAWQDNVGYDREWMGDFDLSIQFDWERAGDVIEYGDYAGRSKWERSLQVPHQSMRDALVSMITVQGDTEFASVEQQRHLLATAPTDYDRYAAARIMAEEQRHGWQMAYLLMTYFGQQGRREAQKLLERNAQDGDRLLGAFNRPMPHWLDFFCYTMFVDRDGKFQLGMLS
;
A
#
# COMPACT_ATOMS: atom_id res chain seq x y z
N MET A 1 1.34 3.94 -23.20
CA MET A 1 0.45 3.61 -22.07
C MET A 1 -0.24 2.30 -22.42
N ASP A 2 0.55 1.24 -22.60
CA ASP A 2 0.00 -0.01 -23.10
C ASP A 2 -0.33 -0.92 -21.91
N ASN A 3 -1.62 -1.24 -21.83
CA ASN A 3 -2.29 -2.15 -20.90
C ASN A 3 -2.45 -1.70 -19.44
N LEU A 4 -3.40 -0.78 -19.22
CA LEU A 4 -4.10 -0.72 -17.94
C LEU A 4 -4.71 -2.09 -17.61
N PRO A 5 -4.55 -2.59 -16.38
CA PRO A 5 -5.11 -3.88 -15.99
C PRO A 5 -6.64 -3.83 -16.11
N LYS A 6 -7.22 -4.82 -16.78
CA LYS A 6 -8.68 -4.92 -16.97
C LYS A 6 -9.33 -5.72 -15.86
N THR A 7 -8.61 -6.69 -15.32
CA THR A 7 -9.02 -7.57 -14.24
C THR A 7 -8.08 -7.46 -13.04
N TRP A 8 -8.48 -8.03 -11.90
CA TRP A 8 -7.59 -8.16 -10.75
C TRP A 8 -6.38 -9.03 -11.08
N ASP A 9 -6.59 -10.15 -11.79
CA ASP A 9 -5.51 -11.05 -12.20
C ASP A 9 -4.48 -10.35 -13.10
N ASP A 10 -4.93 -9.47 -14.01
CA ASP A 10 -4.02 -8.65 -14.83
C ASP A 10 -3.12 -7.76 -13.93
N TRP A 11 -3.69 -7.19 -12.87
CA TRP A 11 -2.91 -6.37 -11.93
C TRP A 11 -1.96 -7.25 -11.09
N ILE A 12 -2.35 -8.48 -10.73
CA ILE A 12 -1.46 -9.44 -10.05
C ILE A 12 -0.24 -9.77 -10.92
N GLU A 13 -0.43 -9.93 -12.24
CA GLU A 13 0.68 -10.13 -13.17
C GLU A 13 1.61 -8.92 -13.19
N ASN A 14 1.06 -7.70 -13.22
CA ASN A 14 1.85 -6.47 -13.15
C ASN A 14 2.60 -6.34 -11.81
N PHE A 15 1.98 -6.73 -10.70
CA PHE A 15 2.61 -6.74 -9.38
C PHE A 15 3.80 -7.71 -9.33
N LYS A 16 3.65 -8.91 -9.89
CA LYS A 16 4.77 -9.87 -10.01
C LYS A 16 5.91 -9.28 -10.84
N ALA A 17 5.60 -8.61 -11.95
CA ALA A 17 6.61 -7.93 -12.76
C ALA A 17 7.29 -6.79 -11.99
N TRP A 18 6.54 -6.03 -11.17
CA TRP A 18 7.13 -5.04 -10.27
C TRP A 18 8.10 -5.68 -9.29
N GLN A 19 7.75 -6.79 -8.64
CA GLN A 19 8.66 -7.51 -7.73
C GLN A 19 9.99 -7.88 -8.42
N ASP A 20 9.93 -8.40 -9.66
CA ASP A 20 11.12 -8.72 -10.44
C ASP A 20 11.93 -7.46 -10.77
N ASN A 21 11.28 -6.37 -11.18
CA ASN A 21 11.91 -5.10 -11.53
C ASN A 21 12.61 -4.45 -10.34
N VAL A 22 11.99 -4.47 -9.16
CA VAL A 22 12.62 -3.94 -7.96
C VAL A 22 13.66 -4.90 -7.41
N GLY A 23 13.81 -6.12 -7.92
CA GLY A 23 14.77 -7.10 -7.41
C GLY A 23 14.38 -7.64 -6.03
N TYR A 24 13.09 -7.85 -5.82
CA TYR A 24 12.53 -8.52 -4.65
C TYR A 24 12.52 -10.03 -4.88
N ASP A 25 13.16 -10.79 -3.99
CA ASP A 25 13.13 -12.25 -4.06
C ASP A 25 11.87 -12.78 -3.37
N ARG A 26 11.02 -13.47 -4.14
CA ARG A 26 9.75 -14.00 -3.64
C ARG A 26 9.94 -15.09 -2.59
N GLU A 27 11.11 -15.75 -2.54
CA GLU A 27 11.42 -16.71 -1.48
C GLU A 27 11.42 -16.05 -0.09
N TRP A 28 11.68 -14.73 0.00
CA TRP A 28 11.61 -13.98 1.26
C TRP A 28 10.20 -13.94 1.84
N MET A 29 9.15 -14.06 1.01
CA MET A 29 7.78 -14.17 1.51
C MET A 29 7.48 -15.55 2.11
N GLY A 30 8.19 -16.61 1.70
CA GLY A 30 7.90 -17.96 2.15
C GLY A 30 6.45 -18.38 1.87
N ASP A 31 5.74 -18.78 2.93
CA ASP A 31 4.33 -19.19 2.91
C ASP A 31 3.35 -18.03 3.19
N PHE A 32 3.83 -16.79 3.11
CA PHE A 32 3.01 -15.63 3.42
C PHE A 32 1.84 -15.43 2.45
N ASP A 33 0.65 -15.23 3.01
CA ASP A 33 -0.60 -15.09 2.29
C ASP A 33 -0.95 -13.62 2.02
N LEU A 34 -1.17 -13.28 0.75
CA LEU A 34 -1.61 -11.97 0.29
C LEU A 34 -3.15 -11.89 0.19
N SER A 35 -3.86 -12.57 1.08
CA SER A 35 -5.33 -12.53 1.08
C SER A 35 -5.84 -11.13 1.38
N ILE A 36 -6.93 -10.77 0.71
CA ILE A 36 -7.67 -9.54 0.99
C ILE A 36 -8.49 -9.77 2.26
N GLN A 37 -8.20 -8.98 3.29
CA GLN A 37 -8.88 -9.07 4.58
C GLN A 37 -9.61 -7.76 4.90
N PHE A 38 -10.84 -7.90 5.40
CA PHE A 38 -11.68 -6.79 5.82
C PHE A 38 -12.22 -7.08 7.22
N ASP A 39 -12.16 -6.07 8.09
CA ASP A 39 -12.74 -6.13 9.43
C ASP A 39 -14.12 -5.43 9.43
N TRP A 40 -15.11 -6.12 8.87
CA TRP A 40 -16.48 -5.60 8.76
C TRP A 40 -17.16 -5.41 10.12
N GLU A 41 -16.78 -6.21 11.11
CA GLU A 41 -17.30 -6.10 12.47
C GLU A 41 -16.85 -4.78 13.11
N ARG A 42 -15.55 -4.47 13.02
CA ARG A 42 -15.03 -3.18 13.49
C ARG A 42 -15.58 -2.01 12.69
N ALA A 43 -15.76 -2.16 11.38
CA ALA A 43 -16.30 -1.09 10.56
C ALA A 43 -17.73 -0.70 10.99
N GLY A 44 -18.61 -1.66 11.24
CA GLY A 44 -20.03 -1.37 11.54
C GLY A 44 -20.78 -0.71 10.37
N ASP A 45 -22.05 -0.39 10.59
CA ASP A 45 -22.99 -0.06 9.50
C ASP A 45 -23.31 1.44 9.35
N VAL A 46 -22.89 2.27 10.31
CA VAL A 46 -23.31 3.68 10.41
C VAL A 46 -22.10 4.62 10.35
N ILE A 47 -22.27 5.76 9.67
CA ILE A 47 -21.29 6.84 9.66
C ILE A 47 -21.28 7.50 11.04
N GLU A 48 -20.13 7.54 11.69
CA GLU A 48 -20.04 7.92 13.10
C GLU A 48 -19.86 9.43 13.33
N TYR A 49 -19.32 10.16 12.36
CA TYR A 49 -18.96 11.57 12.50
C TYR A 49 -19.18 12.40 11.23
N GLY A 50 -19.14 13.73 11.39
CA GLY A 50 -19.31 14.71 10.31
C GLY A 50 -20.77 14.90 9.86
N ASP A 51 -20.95 15.55 8.71
CA ASP A 51 -22.27 15.98 8.21
C ASP A 51 -23.24 14.83 7.89
N TYR A 52 -22.72 13.61 7.75
CA TYR A 52 -23.49 12.41 7.44
C TYR A 52 -23.65 11.45 8.64
N ALA A 53 -23.26 11.88 9.85
CA ALA A 53 -23.38 11.07 11.05
C ALA A 53 -24.80 10.50 11.25
N GLY A 54 -24.89 9.23 11.65
CA GLY A 54 -26.16 8.52 11.84
C GLY A 54 -26.77 7.91 10.57
N ARG A 55 -26.19 8.14 9.39
CA ARG A 55 -26.61 7.48 8.14
C ARG A 55 -25.85 6.17 7.92
N SER A 56 -26.37 5.28 7.09
CA SER A 56 -25.67 4.05 6.68
C SER A 56 -24.35 4.36 5.96
N LYS A 57 -23.32 3.55 6.20
CA LYS A 57 -22.04 3.63 5.48
C LYS A 57 -22.23 3.36 3.98
N TRP A 58 -21.32 3.90 3.17
CA TRP A 58 -21.34 3.72 1.72
C TRP A 58 -20.63 2.42 1.33
N GLU A 59 -21.37 1.50 0.72
CA GLU A 59 -20.87 0.25 0.14
C GLU A 59 -20.32 0.43 -1.28
N ARG A 60 -20.78 1.47 -1.98
CA ARG A 60 -20.42 1.76 -3.38
C ARG A 60 -20.01 3.21 -3.53
N SER A 61 -19.00 3.45 -4.37
CA SER A 61 -18.48 4.80 -4.64
C SER A 61 -19.57 5.78 -5.12
N LEU A 62 -20.58 5.30 -5.86
CA LEU A 62 -21.71 6.12 -6.32
C LEU A 62 -22.65 6.60 -5.21
N GLN A 63 -22.61 5.99 -4.02
CA GLN A 63 -23.39 6.46 -2.86
C GLN A 63 -22.73 7.66 -2.18
N VAL A 64 -21.44 7.90 -2.42
CA VAL A 64 -20.71 9.06 -1.92
C VAL A 64 -21.22 10.32 -2.65
N PRO A 65 -21.83 11.31 -1.98
CA PRO A 65 -22.63 12.35 -2.66
C PRO A 65 -21.84 13.29 -3.58
N HIS A 66 -20.65 13.72 -3.15
CA HIS A 66 -19.86 14.73 -3.86
C HIS A 66 -18.70 14.11 -4.63
N GLN A 67 -18.43 14.62 -5.84
CA GLN A 67 -17.29 14.18 -6.64
C GLN A 67 -15.96 14.44 -5.91
N SER A 68 -15.81 15.59 -5.26
CA SER A 68 -14.62 15.92 -4.47
C SER A 68 -14.34 14.91 -3.34
N MET A 69 -15.38 14.33 -2.73
CA MET A 69 -15.22 13.29 -1.72
C MET A 69 -14.77 11.97 -2.34
N ARG A 70 -15.31 11.61 -3.51
CA ARG A 70 -14.85 10.42 -4.25
C ARG A 70 -13.38 10.56 -4.68
N ASP A 71 -13.01 11.74 -5.18
CA ASP A 71 -11.62 12.04 -5.56
C ASP A 71 -10.69 12.02 -4.34
N ALA A 72 -11.15 12.52 -3.19
CA ALA A 72 -10.41 12.45 -1.95
C ALA A 72 -10.20 11.01 -1.47
N LEU A 73 -11.21 10.14 -1.56
CA LEU A 73 -11.07 8.72 -1.24
C LEU A 73 -10.02 8.04 -2.13
N VAL A 74 -10.08 8.27 -3.44
CA VAL A 74 -9.07 7.75 -4.38
C VAL A 74 -7.69 8.28 -4.00
N SER A 75 -7.55 9.58 -3.76
CA SER A 75 -6.29 10.20 -3.38
C SER A 75 -5.71 9.60 -2.10
N MET A 76 -6.52 9.42 -1.05
CA MET A 76 -6.07 8.85 0.22
C MET A 76 -5.64 7.40 0.06
N ILE A 77 -6.42 6.57 -0.65
CA ILE A 77 -6.05 5.16 -0.92
C ILE A 77 -4.77 5.09 -1.75
N THR A 78 -4.62 5.96 -2.76
CA THR A 78 -3.42 6.00 -3.60
C THR A 78 -2.19 6.43 -2.82
N VAL A 79 -2.27 7.48 -2.01
CA VAL A 79 -1.13 7.95 -1.19
C VAL A 79 -0.72 6.87 -0.21
N GLN A 80 -1.68 6.23 0.45
CA GLN A 80 -1.40 5.14 1.38
C GLN A 80 -0.79 3.94 0.66
N GLY A 81 -1.37 3.46 -0.46
CA GLY A 81 -0.78 2.35 -1.21
C GLY A 81 0.62 2.65 -1.74
N ASP A 82 0.93 3.93 -2.02
CA ASP A 82 2.22 4.35 -2.55
C ASP A 82 3.33 4.23 -1.50
N THR A 83 3.02 4.49 -0.22
CA THR A 83 3.99 4.36 0.87
C THR A 83 4.44 2.91 1.04
N GLU A 84 3.54 1.96 0.85
CA GLU A 84 3.82 0.56 1.15
C GLU A 84 4.82 -0.02 0.15
N PHE A 85 4.63 0.21 -1.16
CA PHE A 85 5.58 -0.23 -2.18
C PHE A 85 6.92 0.52 -2.09
N ALA A 86 6.87 1.81 -1.76
CA ALA A 86 8.09 2.59 -1.59
C ALA A 86 8.96 2.09 -0.43
N SER A 87 8.34 1.67 0.69
CA SER A 87 9.07 1.13 1.84
C SER A 87 9.90 -0.10 1.45
N VAL A 88 9.33 -1.00 0.64
CA VAL A 88 10.00 -2.22 0.14
C VAL A 88 11.20 -1.85 -0.75
N GLU A 89 11.01 -0.90 -1.66
CA GLU A 89 12.06 -0.41 -2.56
C GLU A 89 13.23 0.21 -1.80
N GLN A 90 12.93 1.00 -0.77
CA GLN A 90 13.94 1.62 0.09
C GLN A 90 14.76 0.58 0.86
N GLN A 91 14.17 -0.55 1.24
CA GLN A 91 14.69 -1.39 2.33
C GLN A 91 15.26 -2.73 1.89
N ARG A 92 14.79 -3.31 0.78
CA ARG A 92 15.13 -4.69 0.37
C ARG A 92 16.63 -5.02 0.36
N HIS A 93 17.48 -4.05 0.02
CA HIS A 93 18.92 -4.24 -0.10
C HIS A 93 19.60 -4.50 1.25
N LEU A 94 18.96 -4.10 2.36
CA LEU A 94 19.46 -4.30 3.72
C LEU A 94 19.48 -5.78 4.13
N LEU A 95 18.66 -6.64 3.50
CA LEU A 95 18.65 -8.08 3.80
C LEU A 95 20.02 -8.73 3.60
N ALA A 96 20.81 -8.25 2.62
CA ALA A 96 22.15 -8.73 2.33
C ALA A 96 23.17 -8.41 3.45
N THR A 97 22.92 -7.37 4.25
CA THR A 97 23.81 -6.88 5.31
C THR A 97 23.20 -7.00 6.71
N ALA A 98 22.20 -7.87 6.86
CA ALA A 98 21.51 -8.09 8.13
C ALA A 98 22.48 -8.38 9.28
N PRO A 99 22.35 -7.70 10.44
CA PRO A 99 23.23 -7.91 11.59
C PRO A 99 23.12 -9.34 12.16
N THR A 100 21.92 -9.91 12.12
CA THR A 100 21.63 -11.28 12.53
C THR A 100 20.62 -11.93 11.57
N ASP A 101 20.54 -13.26 11.61
CA ASP A 101 19.51 -13.99 10.85
C ASP A 101 18.09 -13.65 11.34
N TYR A 102 17.94 -13.31 12.62
CA TYR A 102 16.67 -12.84 13.17
C TYR A 102 16.27 -11.50 12.55
N ASP A 103 17.19 -10.55 12.44
CA ASP A 103 16.94 -9.25 11.82
C ASP A 103 16.58 -9.42 10.34
N ARG A 104 17.27 -10.33 9.63
CA ARG A 104 16.95 -10.66 8.23
C ARG A 104 15.53 -11.20 8.11
N TYR A 105 15.15 -12.17 8.95
CA TYR A 105 13.81 -12.73 8.97
C TYR A 105 12.76 -11.67 9.28
N ALA A 106 12.97 -10.85 10.32
CA ALA A 106 12.03 -9.81 10.71
C ALA A 106 11.83 -8.77 9.60
N ALA A 107 12.91 -8.30 8.97
CA ALA A 107 12.83 -7.35 7.86
C ALA A 107 12.14 -7.95 6.62
N ALA A 108 12.41 -9.21 6.28
CA ALA A 108 11.71 -9.89 5.20
C ALA A 108 10.20 -10.01 5.48
N ARG A 109 9.83 -10.33 6.72
CA ARG A 109 8.42 -10.37 7.14
C ARG A 109 7.76 -9.00 7.04
N ILE A 110 8.42 -7.93 7.50
CA ILE A 110 7.92 -6.55 7.35
C ILE A 110 7.65 -6.23 5.87
N MET A 111 8.62 -6.46 4.98
CA MET A 111 8.44 -6.20 3.54
C MET A 111 7.30 -7.00 2.90
N ALA A 112 7.05 -8.22 3.39
CA ALA A 112 5.91 -9.01 2.93
C ALA A 112 4.58 -8.40 3.41
N GLU A 113 4.49 -7.97 4.67
CA GLU A 113 3.32 -7.26 5.22
C GLU A 113 3.04 -5.96 4.46
N GLU A 114 4.07 -5.15 4.16
CA GLU A 114 3.90 -3.91 3.39
C GLU A 114 3.41 -4.17 1.96
N GLN A 115 3.88 -5.24 1.33
CA GLN A 115 3.30 -5.64 0.04
C GLN A 115 1.82 -6.03 0.16
N ARG A 116 1.40 -6.69 1.26
CA ARG A 116 -0.02 -6.98 1.50
C ARG A 116 -0.83 -5.68 1.71
N HIS A 117 -0.27 -4.68 2.38
CA HIS A 117 -0.92 -3.38 2.55
C HIS A 117 -1.15 -2.70 1.18
N GLY A 118 -0.10 -2.59 0.35
CA GLY A 118 -0.20 -2.03 -0.99
C GLY A 118 -1.16 -2.82 -1.89
N TRP A 119 -1.14 -4.14 -1.77
CA TRP A 119 -2.06 -5.07 -2.44
C TRP A 119 -3.53 -4.84 -2.06
N GLN A 120 -3.83 -4.63 -0.78
CA GLN A 120 -5.18 -4.27 -0.32
C GLN A 120 -5.64 -2.91 -0.87
N MET A 121 -4.76 -1.90 -0.90
CA MET A 121 -5.08 -0.59 -1.48
C MET A 121 -5.36 -0.69 -2.99
N ALA A 122 -4.54 -1.44 -3.71
CA ALA A 122 -4.75 -1.72 -5.14
C ALA A 122 -6.08 -2.46 -5.37
N TYR A 123 -6.43 -3.43 -4.53
CA TYR A 123 -7.70 -4.14 -4.61
C TYR A 123 -8.89 -3.18 -4.45
N LEU A 124 -8.84 -2.26 -3.48
CA LEU A 124 -9.89 -1.26 -3.28
C LEU A 124 -10.07 -0.38 -4.53
N LEU A 125 -8.95 0.10 -5.10
CA LEU A 125 -8.94 0.90 -6.33
C LEU A 125 -9.55 0.12 -7.52
N MET A 126 -9.07 -1.09 -7.75
CA MET A 126 -9.51 -1.96 -8.85
C MET A 126 -10.99 -2.33 -8.76
N THR A 127 -11.50 -2.54 -7.53
CA THR A 127 -12.85 -3.05 -7.27
C THR A 127 -13.91 -1.95 -7.25
N TYR A 128 -13.63 -0.81 -6.60
CA TYR A 128 -14.67 0.18 -6.26
C TYR A 128 -14.63 1.48 -7.07
N PHE A 129 -13.54 1.74 -7.82
CA PHE A 129 -13.31 3.04 -8.48
C PHE A 129 -13.16 2.97 -10.02
N GLY A 130 -13.53 1.84 -10.63
CA GLY A 130 -13.64 1.70 -12.08
C GLY A 130 -12.36 2.06 -12.84
N GLN A 131 -12.48 2.78 -13.95
CA GLN A 131 -11.32 3.10 -14.80
C GLN A 131 -10.28 4.00 -14.10
N GLN A 132 -10.71 4.93 -13.25
CA GLN A 132 -9.81 5.79 -12.49
C GLN A 132 -9.03 4.96 -11.48
N GLY A 133 -9.71 4.07 -10.74
CA GLY A 133 -9.06 3.15 -9.81
C GLY A 133 -8.02 2.27 -10.48
N ARG A 134 -8.32 1.69 -11.65
CA ARG A 134 -7.34 0.90 -12.42
C ARG A 134 -6.08 1.67 -12.78
N ARG A 135 -6.22 2.95 -13.13
CA ARG A 135 -5.08 3.83 -13.43
C ARG A 135 -4.24 4.09 -12.19
N GLU A 136 -4.87 4.42 -11.08
CA GLU A 136 -4.14 4.68 -9.84
C GLU A 136 -3.46 3.42 -9.30
N ALA A 137 -4.14 2.27 -9.34
CA ALA A 137 -3.56 0.98 -8.97
C ALA A 137 -2.35 0.62 -9.83
N GLN A 138 -2.39 0.90 -11.14
CA GLN A 138 -1.25 0.69 -12.01
C GLN A 138 -0.08 1.62 -11.66
N LYS A 139 -0.37 2.91 -11.41
CA LYS A 139 0.67 3.89 -11.04
C LYS A 139 1.40 3.56 -9.75
N LEU A 140 0.77 2.82 -8.82
CA LEU A 140 1.44 2.34 -7.60
C LEU A 140 2.68 1.49 -7.90
N LEU A 141 2.65 0.75 -9.02
CA LEU A 141 3.71 -0.14 -9.48
C LEU A 141 4.66 0.53 -10.49
N GLU A 142 4.22 1.61 -11.14
CA GLU A 142 5.03 2.37 -12.10
C GLU A 142 5.98 3.34 -11.41
N ARG A 143 5.59 3.89 -10.26
CA ARG A 143 6.46 4.73 -9.44
C ARG A 143 7.54 3.89 -8.76
N ASN A 144 8.72 4.47 -8.60
CA ASN A 144 9.89 3.89 -7.97
C ASN A 144 10.66 4.89 -7.09
N ALA A 145 10.89 4.54 -5.82
CA ALA A 145 11.63 5.34 -4.86
C ALA A 145 13.05 5.73 -5.32
N GLN A 146 13.69 4.92 -6.17
CA GLN A 146 15.03 5.16 -6.70
C GLN A 146 15.06 6.28 -7.74
N ASP A 147 13.96 6.47 -8.46
CA ASP A 147 13.78 7.56 -9.44
C ASP A 147 13.26 8.85 -8.78
N GLY A 148 12.92 8.79 -7.49
CA GLY A 148 12.46 9.93 -6.70
C GLY A 148 11.04 10.36 -7.01
N ASP A 149 10.22 9.48 -7.59
CA ASP A 149 8.88 9.79 -8.09
C ASP A 149 7.74 9.36 -7.14
N ARG A 150 8.05 8.77 -5.97
CA ARG A 150 7.06 8.45 -4.93
C ARG A 150 6.41 9.73 -4.41
N LEU A 151 5.15 9.65 -4.02
CA LEU A 151 4.32 10.81 -3.73
C LEU A 151 4.79 11.60 -2.50
N LEU A 152 5.29 10.89 -1.48
CA LEU A 152 5.77 11.50 -0.25
C LEU A 152 7.30 11.51 -0.23
N GLY A 153 7.89 12.69 -0.07
CA GLY A 153 9.34 12.87 -0.16
C GLY A 153 10.17 12.03 0.81
N ALA A 154 9.62 11.65 1.98
CA ALA A 154 10.29 10.75 2.93
C ALA A 154 10.56 9.35 2.34
N PHE A 155 9.69 8.89 1.45
CA PHE A 155 9.74 7.58 0.82
C PHE A 155 10.65 7.54 -0.43
N ASN A 156 11.21 8.70 -0.81
CA ASN A 156 12.27 8.81 -1.83
C ASN A 156 13.67 8.95 -1.21
N ARG A 157 13.79 8.91 0.12
CA ARG A 157 15.09 9.06 0.80
C ARG A 157 15.82 7.72 0.80
N PRO A 158 17.13 7.69 0.51
CA PRO A 158 17.90 6.46 0.62
C PRO A 158 17.96 5.97 2.08
N MET A 159 17.95 4.65 2.26
CA MET A 159 18.04 3.99 3.57
C MET A 159 19.26 3.06 3.64
N PRO A 160 20.49 3.61 3.68
CA PRO A 160 21.72 2.82 3.47
C PRO A 160 22.13 1.94 4.66
N HIS A 161 21.65 2.19 5.88
CA HIS A 161 22.07 1.45 7.07
C HIS A 161 20.91 0.83 7.83
N TRP A 162 21.18 -0.24 8.57
CA TRP A 162 20.22 -0.86 9.48
C TRP A 162 19.74 0.07 10.60
N LEU A 163 20.57 1.02 11.03
CA LEU A 163 20.13 2.04 11.98
C LEU A 163 19.02 2.92 11.40
N ASP A 164 19.09 3.24 10.11
CA ASP A 164 18.06 4.00 9.40
C ASP A 164 16.76 3.19 9.36
N PHE A 165 16.84 1.88 9.07
CA PHE A 165 15.69 0.96 9.06
C PHE A 165 15.00 0.84 10.43
N PHE A 166 15.77 0.71 11.52
CA PHE A 166 15.18 0.70 12.87
C PHE A 166 14.52 2.04 13.22
N CYS A 167 15.12 3.16 12.84
CA CYS A 167 14.50 4.47 13.03
C CYS A 167 13.22 4.62 12.18
N TYR A 168 13.25 4.14 10.94
CA TYR A 168 12.10 4.17 10.04
C TYR A 168 10.91 3.39 10.62
N THR A 169 11.11 2.13 10.98
CA THR A 169 10.06 1.27 11.55
C THR A 169 9.57 1.75 12.93
N MET A 170 10.39 2.51 13.66
CA MET A 170 9.97 3.10 14.94
C MET A 170 9.14 4.39 14.78
N PHE A 171 9.50 5.23 13.79
CA PHE A 171 8.99 6.60 13.67
C PHE A 171 8.17 6.87 12.41
N VAL A 172 8.61 6.38 11.24
CA VAL A 172 7.91 6.57 9.95
C VAL A 172 6.72 5.63 9.85
N ASP A 173 6.87 4.34 10.14
CA ASP A 173 5.75 3.37 10.21
C ASP A 173 4.64 3.84 11.17
N ARG A 174 5.03 4.56 12.21
CA ARG A 174 4.08 5.10 13.18
C ARG A 174 3.15 6.14 12.56
N ASP A 175 3.60 6.87 11.55
CA ASP A 175 2.70 7.73 10.75
C ASP A 175 1.61 6.88 10.10
N GLY A 176 1.99 5.75 9.48
CA GLY A 176 1.05 4.75 8.94
C GLY A 176 0.03 4.29 9.98
N LYS A 177 0.46 4.01 11.22
CA LYS A 177 -0.46 3.68 12.33
C LYS A 177 -1.50 4.78 12.61
N PHE A 178 -1.09 6.05 12.62
CA PHE A 178 -2.02 7.16 12.88
C PHE A 178 -2.96 7.42 11.68
N GLN A 179 -2.44 7.33 10.45
CA GLN A 179 -3.25 7.44 9.24
C GLN A 179 -4.27 6.31 9.15
N LEU A 180 -3.85 5.05 9.35
CA LEU A 180 -4.74 3.88 9.39
C LEU A 180 -5.76 3.99 10.52
N GLY A 181 -5.37 4.50 11.69
CA GLY A 181 -6.30 4.73 12.80
C GLY A 181 -7.37 5.78 12.49
N MET A 182 -7.08 6.74 11.60
CA MET A 182 -8.06 7.72 11.12
C MET A 182 -8.97 7.14 10.02
N LEU A 183 -8.46 6.18 9.23
CA LEU A 183 -9.16 5.57 8.10
C LEU A 183 -9.90 4.26 8.45
N SER A 184 -9.73 3.75 9.68
CA SER A 184 -10.37 2.52 10.18
C SER A 184 -11.80 2.71 10.63
#